data_AF-A0A4P0YFH5-F1
#
_entry.id   AF-A0A4P0YFH5-F1
#
_cell.length_a   1.000
_cell.length_b   1.000
_cell.length_c   1.000
_cell.angle_alpha   90.00
_cell.angle_beta   90.00
_cell.angle_gamma   90.00
#
_symmetry.space_group_name_H-M   'P 1'
#
loop_
_entity.id
_entity.type
_entity.pdbx_description
1 polymer ?
#
loop_
_entity_poly.entity_id
_entity_poly.type
_entity_poly.pdbx_seq_one_letter_code
_entity_poly.pdbx_strand_id
1 'polypeptide(L)' 'MAKGMRVKLNYHVSHDPDTGAEVTRLTPRRSTCHRNYFYQKCFFNDGSHLLFAGRV' A
#
# COMPACT_ATOMS: atom_id res chain seq x y z
N MET A 1 -14.74 2.83 -6.61
CA MET A 1 -14.02 3.53 -7.72
C MET A 1 -14.42 2.97 -9.08
N ALA A 2 -14.48 3.78 -10.14
CA ALA A 2 -14.67 3.29 -11.50
C ALA A 2 -13.37 2.68 -12.09
N LYS A 3 -13.50 1.69 -12.97
CA LYS A 3 -12.36 1.07 -13.66
C LYS A 3 -11.60 2.12 -14.47
N GLY A 4 -10.27 2.15 -14.36
CA GLY A 4 -9.40 3.10 -15.07
C GLY A 4 -9.21 4.45 -14.36
N MET A 5 -9.91 4.71 -13.26
CA MET A 5 -9.70 5.91 -12.45
C MET A 5 -8.30 5.92 -11.81
N ARG A 6 -7.62 7.06 -11.84
CA ARG A 6 -6.31 7.26 -11.23
C ARG A 6 -6.44 8.17 -10.01
N VAL A 7 -5.78 7.80 -8.91
CA VAL A 7 -5.80 8.56 -7.66
C VAL A 7 -4.35 8.70 -7.17
N LYS A 8 -3.98 9.92 -6.74
CA LYS A 8 -2.70 10.16 -6.07
C LYS A 8 -2.85 9.82 -4.58
N LEU A 9 -2.05 8.87 -4.11
CA LEU A 9 -2.00 8.49 -2.70
C LEU A 9 -0.92 9.30 -1.98
N ASN A 10 -1.16 9.62 -0.70
CA ASN A 10 -0.20 10.31 0.16
C ASN A 10 0.46 9.28 1.08
N TYR A 11 1.78 9.15 0.97
CA TYR A 11 2.54 8.23 1.81
C TYR A 11 2.90 8.89 3.14
N HIS A 12 2.77 8.13 4.21
CA HIS A 12 3.04 8.63 5.55
C HIS A 12 4.14 7.79 6.20
N VAL A 13 5.26 8.43 6.49
CA VAL A 13 6.38 7.83 7.20
C VAL A 13 6.20 8.03 8.72
N SER A 14 6.52 7.01 9.50
CA SER A 14 6.51 7.03 10.96
C SER A 14 7.59 6.09 11.48
N HIS A 15 7.97 6.25 12.75
CA HIS A 15 8.88 5.32 13.42
C HIS A 15 8.07 4.46 14.40
N ASP A 16 8.34 3.17 14.40
CA ASP A 16 7.79 2.23 15.38
C ASP A 16 8.35 2.56 16.78
N PRO A 17 7.51 2.70 17.82
CA PRO A 17 7.96 3.15 19.14
C PRO A 17 8.83 2.13 19.88
N ASP A 18 8.69 0.83 19.56
CA ASP A 18 9.39 -0.24 20.28
C ASP A 18 10.74 -0.58 19.63
N THR A 19 10.80 -0.54 18.30
CA THR A 19 11.99 -0.94 17.52
C THR A 19 12.75 0.22 16.91
N GLY A 20 12.13 1.40 16.83
CA GLY A 20 12.67 2.55 16.11
C GLY A 20 12.69 2.38 14.58
N ALA A 21 12.12 1.30 14.04
CA ALA A 21 12.12 1.03 12.61
C ALA A 21 11.26 2.05 11.85
N GLU A 22 11.74 2.49 10.68
CA GLU A 22 10.96 3.35 9.79
C GLU A 22 9.87 2.52 9.08
N VAL A 23 8.62 2.99 9.16
CA VAL A 23 7.45 2.36 8.56
C VAL A 23 6.72 3.37 7.68
N THR A 24 6.46 3.00 6.42
CA THR A 24 5.71 3.83 5.47
C THR A 24 4.33 3.25 5.19
N ARG A 25 3.27 4.03 5.45
CA ARG A 25 1.90 3.69 5.06
C ARG A 25 1.61 4.18 3.65
N LEU A 26 1.23 3.27 2.76
CA LEU A 26 0.92 3.55 1.35
C LEU A 26 -0.55 3.90 1.07
N THR A 27 -1.47 3.51 1.96
CA THR A 27 -2.92 3.61 1.76
C THR A 27 -3.59 4.64 2.67
N PRO A 28 -4.75 5.19 2.28
CA PRO A 28 -5.53 6.10 3.13
C PRO A 28 -6.08 5.40 4.37
N ARG A 29 -6.10 6.10 5.51
CA ARG A 29 -6.62 5.55 6.79
C ARG A 29 -8.12 5.23 6.77
N ARG A 30 -8.90 5.96 5.97
CA ARG A 30 -10.37 5.87 5.96
C ARG A 30 -10.91 4.82 4.98
N SER A 31 -10.06 4.12 4.26
CA SER A 31 -10.45 3.11 3.27
C SER A 31 -9.88 1.76 3.65
N THR A 32 -10.68 0.70 3.51
CA THR A 32 -10.20 -0.67 3.75
C THR A 32 -9.32 -1.09 2.58
N CYS A 33 -8.04 -1.32 2.83
CA CYS A 33 -7.09 -1.81 1.83
C CYS A 33 -6.32 -3.01 2.39
N HIS A 34 -5.97 -3.95 1.52
CA HIS A 34 -5.20 -5.14 1.89
C HIS A 34 -4.36 -5.65 0.71
N ARG A 35 -3.25 -6.31 1.05
CA ARG A 35 -2.40 -7.06 0.12
C ARG A 35 -3.07 -8.37 -0.29
N ASN A 36 -2.67 -8.91 -1.43
CA ASN A 36 -3.03 -10.26 -1.86
C ASN A 36 -2.33 -11.32 -0.97
N TYR A 37 -2.56 -12.60 -1.27
CA TYR A 37 -1.88 -13.68 -0.55
C TYR A 37 -0.37 -13.57 -0.64
N PHE A 38 0.32 -13.94 0.44
CA PHE A 38 1.76 -13.72 0.59
C PHE A 38 2.62 -14.47 -0.44
N TYR A 39 2.12 -15.59 -0.97
CA TYR A 39 2.82 -16.41 -1.98
C TYR A 39 2.50 -15.98 -3.43
N GLN A 40 1.63 -15.00 -3.63
CA GLN A 40 1.27 -14.48 -4.94
C GLN A 40 2.09 -13.25 -5.27
N LYS A 41 2.69 -13.21 -6.46
CA LYS A 41 3.46 -12.06 -6.94
C LYS A 41 2.59 -10.80 -6.97
N CYS A 42 2.97 -9.80 -6.17
CA CYS A 42 2.34 -8.49 -6.14
C CYS A 42 3.26 -7.33 -6.48
N PHE A 43 4.58 -7.57 -6.56
CA PHE A 43 5.55 -6.58 -7.02
C PHE A 43 6.04 -6.89 -8.44
N PHE A 44 6.37 -5.83 -9.17
CA PHE A 44 7.17 -5.97 -10.39
C PHE A 44 8.62 -6.34 -10.05
N ASN A 45 9.36 -6.87 -11.03
CA ASN A 45 10.73 -7.35 -10.81
C ASN A 45 11.69 -6.24 -10.37
N ASP A 46 11.41 -5.01 -10.80
CA ASP A 46 12.15 -3.80 -10.44
C ASP A 46 11.62 -3.13 -9.16
N GLY A 47 10.56 -3.67 -8.56
CA GLY A 47 9.92 -3.13 -7.36
C GLY A 47 9.13 -1.83 -7.58
N SER A 48 8.98 -1.34 -8.81
CA SER A 48 8.40 -0.01 -9.08
C SER A 48 6.87 0.03 -8.96
N HIS A 49 6.21 -1.12 -9.05
CA HIS A 49 4.75 -1.24 -8.98
C HIS A 49 4.32 -2.31 -7.99
N LEU A 50 3.21 -2.03 -7.28
CA LEU A 50 2.58 -2.89 -6.29
C LEU A 50 1.10 -3.10 -6.61
N LEU A 51 0.67 -4.35 -6.65
CA LEU A 51 -0.73 -4.76 -6.71
C LEU A 51 -1.32 -4.89 -5.31
N PHE A 52 -2.47 -4.25 -5.07
CA PHE A 52 -3.26 -4.40 -3.85
C PHE A 52 -4.75 -4.19 -4.12
N ALA A 53 -5.59 -4.57 -3.16
CA ALA A 53 -7.03 -4.34 -3.22
C ALA A 53 -7.45 -3.24 -2.25
N GLY A 54 -8.40 -2.40 -2.68
CA GLY A 54 -8.99 -1.35 -1.86
C GLY A 54 -10.48 -1.27 -2.07
N ARG A 55 -11.23 -1.13 -0.98
CA ARG A 55 -12.64 -0.77 -1.00
C ARG A 55 -12.75 0.75 -0.86
N VAL A 56 -13.35 1.36 -1.88
CA VAL A 56 -13.61 2.80 -1.96
C VAL A 56 -15.00 3.02 -2.52
#